data_AF-A0A1I1MU99-F1
#
_entry.id   AF-A0A1I1MU99-F1
#
_cell.length_a   1.000
_cell.length_b   1.000
_cell.length_c   1.000
_cell.angle_alpha   90.00
_cell.angle_beta   90.00
_cell.angle_gamma   90.00
#
_symmetry.space_group_name_H-M   'P 1'
#
loop_
_entity.id
_entity.type
_entity.pdbx_description
1 polymer ?
#
loop_
_entity_poly.entity_id
_entity_poly.type
_entity_poly.pdbx_seq_one_letter_code
_entity_poly.pdbx_strand_id
1 'polypeptide(L)'
;MKERRDYMFTLVGQWRESGLTRQEFCLQHGITLGKFSYWISRWKEEQSAGDSGFIPMGSPTRAAGHPVLSVIYPNGVLLIIT
;
A
#
# COMPACT_ATOMS: atom_id res chain seq x y z
N MET A 1 -14.89 9.50 24.45
CA MET A 1 -13.97 9.95 23.36
C MET A 1 -13.11 8.82 22.75
N LYS A 2 -13.28 7.53 23.12
CA LYS A 2 -12.62 6.39 22.44
C LYS A 2 -13.39 5.94 21.18
N GLU A 3 -14.72 5.92 21.25
CA GLU A 3 -15.62 5.45 20.19
C GLU A 3 -15.38 6.09 18.81
N ARG A 4 -15.05 7.40 18.76
CA ARG A 4 -14.81 8.09 17.48
C ARG A 4 -13.54 7.63 16.78
N ARG A 5 -12.52 7.17 17.53
CA ARG A 5 -11.28 6.65 16.96
C ARG A 5 -11.48 5.25 16.42
N ASP A 6 -12.12 4.39 17.22
CA ASP A 6 -12.39 3.01 16.86
C ASP A 6 -13.26 2.95 15.59
N TYR A 7 -14.30 3.79 15.52
CA TYR A 7 -15.13 3.93 14.32
C TYR A 7 -14.34 4.36 13.07
N MET A 8 -13.41 5.32 13.20
CA MET A 8 -12.56 5.73 12.06
C MET A 8 -11.60 4.63 11.64
N PHE A 9 -11.07 3.85 12.58
CA PHE A 9 -10.20 2.72 12.26
C PHE A 9 -10.96 1.60 11.56
N THR A 10 -12.21 1.33 11.96
CA THR A 10 -13.10 0.42 11.23
C THR A 10 -13.31 0.87 9.79
N LEU A 11 -13.58 2.16 9.57
CA LEU A 11 -13.71 2.73 8.22
C LEU A 11 -12.42 2.59 7.39
N VAL A 12 -11.25 2.78 7.99
CA VAL A 12 -9.96 2.56 7.29
C VAL A 12 -9.78 1.10 6.89
N GLY A 13 -10.20 0.15 7.74
CA GLY A 13 -10.22 -1.29 7.42
C GLY A 13 -11.17 -1.61 6.26
N GLN A 14 -12.42 -1.15 6.36
CA GLN A 14 -13.44 -1.33 5.31
C GLN A 14 -12.98 -0.74 3.97
N TRP A 15 -12.34 0.43 3.98
CA TRP A 15 -11.78 1.03 2.77
C TRP A 15 -10.74 0.12 2.11
N ARG A 16 -9.82 -0.47 2.90
CA ARG A 16 -8.79 -1.39 2.38
C ARG A 16 -9.39 -2.66 1.78
N GLU A 17 -10.47 -3.18 2.36
CA GLU A 17 -11.19 -4.35 1.84
C GLU A 17 -12.03 -4.02 0.60
N SER A 18 -12.56 -2.80 0.51
CA SER A 18 -13.43 -2.38 -0.58
C SER A 18 -12.73 -2.24 -1.95
N GLY A 19 -11.41 -2.05 -1.96
CA GLY A 19 -10.65 -1.76 -3.19
C GLY A 19 -10.96 -0.41 -3.84
N LEU A 20 -11.81 0.42 -3.23
CA LEU A 20 -12.18 1.74 -3.73
C LEU A 20 -11.05 2.74 -3.57
N THR A 21 -11.04 3.80 -4.39
CA THR A 21 -10.14 4.93 -4.13
C THR A 21 -10.57 5.67 -2.87
N ARG A 22 -9.63 6.42 -2.26
CA ARG A 22 -9.94 7.21 -1.06
C ARG A 22 -11.06 8.22 -1.30
N GLN A 23 -11.14 8.79 -2.50
CA GLN A 23 -12.16 9.77 -2.85
C GLN A 23 -13.55 9.14 -2.93
N GLU A 24 -13.68 8.00 -3.61
CA GLU A 24 -14.97 7.29 -3.74
C GLU A 24 -15.49 6.83 -2.38
N PHE A 25 -14.61 6.26 -1.55
CA PHE A 25 -14.96 5.83 -0.20
C PHE A 25 -15.38 7.00 0.70
N CYS A 26 -14.64 8.11 0.64
CA CYS A 26 -14.98 9.33 1.36
C CYS A 26 -16.35 9.89 0.95
N LEU A 27 -16.66 9.85 -0.35
CA LEU A 27 -17.93 10.33 -0.90
C LEU A 27 -19.12 9.46 -0.45
N GLN A 28 -18.95 8.13 -0.44
CA GLN A 28 -19.99 7.20 0.03
C GLN A 28 -20.29 7.34 1.52
N HIS A 29 -19.26 7.57 2.34
CA HIS A 29 -19.39 7.65 3.79
C HIS A 29 -19.55 9.08 4.34
N GLY A 30 -19.60 10.10 3.48
CA GLY A 30 -19.78 11.49 3.88
C GLY A 30 -18.60 12.07 4.68
N ILE A 31 -17.39 11.59 4.44
CA ILE A 31 -16.17 11.99 5.15
C ILE A 31 -15.33 12.86 4.23
N THR A 32 -14.77 13.96 4.75
CA THR A 32 -13.82 14.77 3.99
C THR A 32 -12.50 14.02 3.81
N LEU A 33 -11.93 14.07 2.59
CA LEU A 33 -10.66 13.42 2.25
C LEU A 33 -9.51 13.79 3.20
N GLY A 34 -9.40 15.06 3.61
CA GLY A 34 -8.36 15.50 4.54
C GLY A 34 -8.47 14.84 5.91
N LYS A 35 -9.68 14.75 6.46
CA LYS A 35 -9.95 14.05 7.72
C LYS A 35 -9.64 12.56 7.60
N PHE A 36 -10.07 11.93 6.51
CA PHE A 36 -9.80 10.51 6.27
C PHE A 36 -8.30 10.23 6.12
N SER A 37 -7.57 11.09 5.41
CA SER A 37 -6.13 10.97 5.22
C SER A 37 -5.37 11.05 6.55
N TYR A 38 -5.79 11.95 7.45
CA TYR A 38 -5.26 12.01 8.82
C TYR A 38 -5.44 10.67 9.55
N TRP A 39 -6.62 10.07 9.48
CA TRP A 39 -6.89 8.79 10.15
C TRP A 39 -6.12 7.61 9.55
N ILE A 40 -5.88 7.60 8.24
CA ILE A 40 -5.02 6.59 7.60
C ILE A 40 -3.59 6.68 8.14
N SER A 41 -3.02 7.90 8.22
CA SER A 41 -1.68 8.09 8.77
C SER A 41 -1.59 7.64 10.23
N ARG A 42 -2.57 8.03 11.05
CA ARG A 42 -2.66 7.61 12.45
C ARG A 42 -2.81 6.10 12.62
N TRP A 43 -3.62 5.46 11.78
CA TRP A 43 -3.78 4.01 11.78
C TRP A 43 -2.47 3.31 11.41
N LYS A 44 -1.73 3.84 10.44
CA LYS A 44 -0.42 3.31 10.04
C LYS A 44 0.61 3.48 11.17
N GLU A 45 0.67 4.65 11.81
CA GLU A 45 1.54 4.89 12.96
C GLU A 45 1.24 3.95 14.12
N GLU A 46 -0.05 3.68 14.42
CA GLU A 46 -0.44 2.75 15.48
C GLU A 46 -0.04 1.30 15.16
N GLN A 47 -0.17 0.88 13.88
CA GLN A 47 0.31 -0.43 13.45
C GLN A 47 1.84 -0.54 13.43
N SER A 48 2.52 0.55 13.10
CA SER A 48 3.99 0.63 13.08
C SER A 48 4.60 0.99 14.43
N ALA A 49 3.79 1.28 15.47
CA ALA A 49 4.28 1.65 16.80
C ALA A 49 5.06 0.52 17.48
N GLY A 50 4.97 -0.72 16.97
CA GLY A 50 5.82 -1.85 17.36
C GLY A 50 6.94 -2.20 16.36
N ASP A 51 7.01 -1.53 15.20
CA ASP A 51 7.87 -1.89 14.07
C ASP A 51 8.51 -0.65 13.42
N SER A 52 8.99 0.28 14.25
CA SER A 52 9.78 1.44 13.82
C SER A 52 11.22 1.05 13.44
N GLY A 53 11.41 -0.14 12.85
CA GLY A 53 12.67 -0.64 12.34
C GLY A 53 12.74 -0.43 10.83
N PHE A 54 13.95 -0.27 10.31
CA PHE A 54 14.19 -0.34 8.88
C PHE A 54 13.55 -1.62 8.31
N ILE A 55 12.59 -1.49 7.41
CA ILE A 55 12.08 -2.63 6.66
C ILE A 55 13.25 -3.10 5.79
N PRO A 56 13.73 -4.34 5.93
CA PRO A 56 14.75 -4.87 5.04
C PRO A 56 14.17 -4.85 3.64
N MET A 57 14.63 -3.92 2.80
CA MET A 57 14.47 -4.08 1.37
C MET A 57 15.34 -5.29 1.06
N GLY A 58 14.70 -6.46 0.89
CA GLY A 58 15.42 -7.69 0.58
C GLY A 58 16.48 -7.35 -0.46
N SER A 59 17.75 -7.53 -0.10
CA SER A 59 18.81 -7.37 -1.08
C SER A 59 18.38 -8.19 -2.28
N PRO A 60 18.50 -7.69 -3.52
CA PRO A 60 18.27 -8.55 -4.66
C PRO A 60 19.23 -9.70 -4.44
N THR A 61 18.68 -10.83 -4.00
CA THR A 61 19.44 -12.05 -3.86
C THR A 61 19.87 -12.23 -5.28
N ARG A 62 21.17 -12.02 -5.54
CA ARG A 62 21.78 -12.44 -6.79
C ARG A 62 21.54 -13.93 -6.75
N ALA A 63 20.40 -14.35 -7.32
CA ALA A 63 20.11 -15.74 -7.54
C ALA A 63 21.39 -16.26 -8.17
N ALA A 64 21.96 -17.29 -7.56
CA ALA A 64 23.10 -17.99 -8.12
C ALA A 64 22.62 -18.69 -9.41
N GLY A 65 22.47 -17.89 -10.46
CA GLY A 65 21.81 -18.20 -11.72
C GLY A 65 21.72 -16.90 -12.50
N HIS A 66 22.29 -16.90 -13.71
CA HIS A 66 22.48 -15.74 -14.57
C HIS A 66 21.29 -14.76 -14.58
N PRO A 67 21.52 -13.43 -14.51
CA PRO A 67 20.44 -12.47 -14.62
C PRO A 67 19.80 -12.63 -16.00
N VAL A 68 18.56 -13.13 -16.01
CA VAL A 68 17.76 -13.24 -17.22
C VAL A 68 17.45 -11.83 -17.70
N LEU A 69 18.27 -11.30 -18.60
CA LEU A 69 18.05 -9.98 -19.18
C LEU A 69 16.94 -10.12 -20.22
N SER A 70 15.80 -9.47 -19.96
CA SER A 70 14.69 -9.40 -20.91
C SER A 70 14.65 -8.04 -21.61
N VAL A 71 14.73 -8.03 -22.94
CA VAL A 71 14.58 -6.80 -23.76
C VAL A 71 13.28 -6.89 -24.55
N ILE A 72 12.41 -5.88 -24.42
CA ILE A 72 11.18 -5.75 -25.19
C ILE A 72 11.39 -4.69 -26.26
N TYR A 73 11.21 -5.06 -27.53
CA TYR A 73 11.26 -4.13 -28.65
C TYR A 73 9.88 -3.50 -28.93
N PRO A 74 9.83 -2.30 -29.55
CA PRO A 74 8.57 -1.63 -29.90
C PRO A 74 7.67 -2.43 -30.86
N ASN A 75 8.22 -3.42 -31.56
CA ASN A 75 7.47 -4.35 -32.41
C ASN A 75 6.86 -5.54 -31.63
N GLY A 76 6.96 -5.57 -30.30
CA GLY A 76 6.40 -6.61 -29.44
C GLY A 76 7.28 -7.85 -29.28
N VAL A 77 8.49 -7.87 -29.84
CA VAL A 77 9.42 -8.99 -29.67
C VAL A 77 10.08 -8.93 -28.30
N LEU A 78 10.04 -10.05 -27.57
CA LEU A 78 10.71 -10.25 -26.29
C LEU A 78 11.96 -11.11 -26.49
N LEU A 79 13.14 -10.57 -26.21
CA LEU A 79 14.36 -11.34 -26.11
C LEU A 79 14.65 -11.68 -24.65
N ILE A 80 14.98 -12.95 -24.40
CA ILE A 80 15.35 -13.48 -23.09
C ILE A 80 16.76 -14.05 -23.23
N ILE A 81 17.72 -13.45 -22.52
CA ILE A 81 19.11 -13.92 -22.51
C ILE A 81 19.32 -14.78 -21.26
N THR A 82 19.63 -16.06 -21.47
CA THR A 82 19.99 -17.04 -20.42
C THR A 82 21.49 -17.20 -20.36
#